data_AF-A0A925NZX5-F1
#
_entry.id   AF-A0A925NZX5-F1
#
_cell.length_a   1.000
_cell.length_b   1.000
_cell.length_c   1.000
_cell.angle_alpha   90.00
_cell.angle_beta   90.00
_cell.angle_gamma   90.00
#
_symmetry.space_group_name_H-M   'P 1'
#
loop_
_entity.id
_entity.type
_entity.pdbx_description
1 polymer ?
#
loop_
_entity_poly.entity_id
_entity_poly.type
_entity_poly.pdbx_seq_one_letter_code
_entity_poly.pdbx_strand_id
1 'polypeptide(L)'
;MNPTELCTYTTQLQVAAYYFFEQGKPRDEVSIKWHGDETQNEIDFVNATVAEAYAWLASWKDSSNELLPAHSFGDMVYQACMTKKES
;
A
#
# COMPACT_ATOMS: atom_id res chain seq x y z
N MET A 1 18.05 3.01 -4.29
CA MET A 1 17.18 3.18 -3.10
C MET A 1 17.64 2.18 -2.05
N ASN A 2 17.93 2.63 -0.83
CA ASN A 2 18.29 1.74 0.27
C ASN A 2 17.04 0.99 0.79
N PRO A 3 17.18 -0.09 1.57
CA PRO A 3 16.04 -0.88 2.03
C PRO A 3 15.01 -0.07 2.81
N THR A 4 15.47 0.83 3.69
CA THR A 4 14.62 1.71 4.49
C THR A 4 13.79 2.65 3.62
N GLU A 5 14.41 3.28 2.63
CA GLU A 5 13.74 4.15 1.65
C GLU A 5 12.67 3.38 0.87
N LEU A 6 12.99 2.18 0.40
CA LEU A 6 12.03 1.36 -0.34
C LEU A 6 10.84 0.92 0.53
N CYS A 7 11.10 0.48 1.76
CA CYS A 7 10.03 0.09 2.67
C CYS A 7 9.21 1.29 3.14
N THR A 8 9.82 2.45 3.33
CA THR A 8 9.11 3.70 3.62
C THR A 8 8.19 4.08 2.46
N TYR A 9 8.71 4.04 1.23
CA TYR A 9 7.95 4.34 0.02
C TYR A 9 6.77 3.39 -0.18
N THR A 10 7.03 2.08 -0.05
CA THR A 10 5.98 1.04 -0.15
C THR A 10 4.90 1.26 0.91
N THR A 11 5.29 1.56 2.15
CA THR A 11 4.36 1.83 3.27
C THR A 11 3.48 3.04 2.96
N GLN A 12 4.05 4.13 2.47
CA GLN A 12 3.30 5.34 2.12
C GLN A 12 2.26 5.06 1.02
N LEU A 13 2.62 4.28 -0.01
CA LEU A 13 1.70 3.88 -1.06
C LEU A 13 0.55 3.01 -0.53
N GLN A 14 0.85 2.03 0.32
CA GLN A 14 -0.19 1.17 0.89
C GLN A 14 -1.10 1.96 1.85
N VAL A 15 -0.57 2.88 2.64
CA VAL A 15 -1.39 3.77 3.50
C VAL A 15 -2.25 4.72 2.65
N ALA A 16 -1.75 5.23 1.53
CA ALA A 16 -2.58 5.98 0.60
C ALA A 16 -3.73 5.12 0.03
N ALA A 17 -3.43 3.87 -0.33
CA ALA A 17 -4.44 2.90 -0.76
C ALA A 17 -5.48 2.61 0.33
N TYR A 18 -5.06 2.52 1.60
CA TYR A 18 -5.96 2.38 2.76
C TYR A 18 -7.02 3.48 2.78
N TYR A 19 -6.64 4.75 2.62
CA TYR A 19 -7.59 5.85 2.69
C TYR A 19 -8.59 5.83 1.53
N PHE A 20 -8.17 5.41 0.33
CA PHE A 20 -9.11 5.24 -0.78
C PHE A 20 -10.06 4.07 -0.56
N PHE A 21 -9.56 2.96 -0.01
CA PHE A 21 -10.37 1.80 0.34
C PHE A 21 -11.41 2.14 1.42
N GLU A 22 -11.01 2.87 2.45
CA GLU A 22 -11.89 3.35 3.53
C GLU A 22 -13.01 4.26 3.00
N GLN A 23 -12.71 5.09 1.98
CA GLN A 23 -13.70 5.90 1.27
C GLN A 23 -14.62 5.09 0.34
N GLY A 24 -14.41 3.77 0.22
CA GLY A 24 -15.19 2.90 -0.66
C GLY A 24 -14.85 3.05 -2.15
N LYS A 25 -13.72 3.68 -2.49
CA LYS A 25 -13.31 3.82 -3.90
C LYS A 25 -12.82 2.47 -4.43
N PRO A 26 -13.33 2.01 -5.59
CA PRO A 26 -12.86 0.77 -6.17
C PRO A 26 -11.43 0.95 -6.71
N ARG A 27 -10.67 -0.15 -6.74
CA ARG A 27 -9.24 -0.12 -7.06
C ARG A 27 -8.96 0.50 -8.43
N ASP A 28 -9.78 0.20 -9.42
CA ASP A 28 -9.66 0.66 -10.81
C ASP A 28 -9.87 2.18 -10.97
N GLU A 29 -10.55 2.82 -10.03
CA GLU A 29 -10.69 4.29 -9.98
C GLU A 29 -9.52 4.99 -9.27
N VAL A 30 -8.63 4.24 -8.61
CA VAL A 30 -7.48 4.80 -7.88
C VAL A 30 -6.26 4.88 -8.77
N SER A 31 -5.87 6.12 -9.07
CA SER A 31 -4.61 6.45 -9.73
C SER A 31 -3.75 7.29 -8.78
N ILE A 32 -2.72 6.67 -8.20
CA ILE A 32 -1.70 7.40 -7.44
C ILE A 32 -0.63 7.86 -8.44
N LYS A 33 -0.59 9.17 -8.68
CA LYS A 33 0.50 9.83 -9.40
C LYS A 33 1.39 10.52 -8.38
N TRP A 34 2.69 10.41 -8.55
CA TRP A 34 3.67 10.88 -7.60
C TRP A 34 4.44 12.10 -8.14
N HIS A 35 5.12 11.96 -9.27
CA HIS A 35 5.94 13.00 -9.90
C HIS A 35 5.36 13.49 -11.24
N GLY A 36 4.52 12.70 -11.90
CA GLY A 36 3.90 13.05 -13.19
C GLY A 36 4.77 12.77 -14.42
N ASP A 37 6.00 12.33 -14.22
CA ASP A 37 6.97 11.87 -15.23
C ASP A 37 7.40 10.41 -14.99
N GLU A 38 6.56 9.62 -14.31
CA GLU A 38 6.88 8.24 -13.97
C GLU A 38 7.15 7.40 -15.21
N THR A 39 8.21 6.60 -15.13
CA THR A 39 8.45 5.52 -16.08
C THR A 39 7.38 4.43 -15.95
N GLN A 40 7.21 3.62 -17.00
CA GLN A 40 6.24 2.51 -16.95
C GLN A 40 6.52 1.55 -15.77
N ASN A 41 7.79 1.30 -15.44
CA ASN A 41 8.17 0.45 -14.31
C ASN A 41 7.72 1.03 -12.97
N GLU A 42 7.80 2.36 -12.80
CA GLU A 42 7.34 3.03 -11.59
C GLU A 42 5.82 3.01 -11.49
N ILE A 43 5.12 3.22 -12.62
CA ILE A 43 3.67 3.09 -12.71
C ILE A 43 3.24 1.66 -12.33
N ASP A 44 3.91 0.64 -12.87
CA ASP A 44 3.61 -0.76 -12.59
C ASP A 44 3.87 -1.11 -11.13
N PHE A 45 4.98 -0.61 -10.56
CA PHE A 45 5.30 -0.79 -9.14
C PHE A 45 4.24 -0.16 -8.23
N VAL A 46 3.84 1.08 -8.49
CA VAL A 46 2.79 1.77 -7.74
C VAL A 46 1.48 0.99 -7.86
N ASN A 47 1.11 0.59 -9.08
CA ASN A 47 -0.14 -0.12 -9.31
C ASN A 47 -0.19 -1.47 -8.59
N ALA A 48 0.90 -2.24 -8.63
CA ALA A 48 1.01 -3.51 -7.91
C ALA A 48 0.89 -3.28 -6.39
N THR A 49 1.61 -2.30 -5.85
CA THR A 49 1.60 -1.99 -4.42
C THR A 49 0.20 -1.60 -3.93
N VAL A 50 -0.52 -0.78 -4.68
CA VAL A 50 -1.91 -0.38 -4.36
C VAL A 50 -2.86 -1.57 -4.47
N ALA A 51 -2.69 -2.43 -5.49
CA ALA A 51 -3.53 -3.62 -5.65
C ALA A 51 -3.33 -4.63 -4.51
N GLU A 52 -2.09 -4.83 -4.06
CA GLU A 52 -1.77 -5.67 -2.90
C GLU A 52 -2.44 -5.16 -1.63
N ALA A 53 -2.36 -3.85 -1.36
CA ALA A 53 -3.03 -3.25 -0.21
C ALA A 53 -4.55 -3.45 -0.26
N TYR A 54 -5.17 -3.24 -1.42
CA TYR A 54 -6.61 -3.46 -1.60
C TYR A 54 -7.03 -4.90 -1.33
N ALA A 55 -6.28 -5.88 -1.84
CA ALA A 55 -6.56 -7.29 -1.61
C ALA A 55 -6.45 -7.65 -0.13
N TRP A 56 -5.41 -7.15 0.55
CA TRP A 56 -5.20 -7.38 1.97
C TRP A 56 -6.32 -6.73 2.81
N LEU A 57 -6.68 -5.48 2.54
CA LEU A 57 -7.71 -4.75 3.28
C LEU A 57 -9.11 -5.35 3.09
N ALA A 58 -9.43 -5.83 1.89
CA ALA A 58 -10.66 -6.57 1.64
C ALA A 58 -10.70 -7.85 2.49
N SER A 59 -9.63 -8.66 2.44
CA SER A 59 -9.54 -9.87 3.26
C SER A 59 -9.61 -9.58 4.76
N TRP A 60 -8.98 -8.50 5.22
CA TRP A 60 -9.02 -8.09 6.62
C TRP A 60 -10.44 -7.73 7.03
N LYS A 61 -11.07 -6.80 6.31
CA LYS A 61 -12.44 -6.32 6.58
C LYS A 61 -13.45 -7.46 6.60
N ASP A 62 -13.32 -8.42 5.69
CA ASP A 62 -14.18 -9.61 5.65
C ASP A 62 -14.02 -10.49 6.91
N SER A 63 -12.82 -10.53 7.51
CA SER A 63 -12.50 -11.36 8.67
C SER A 63 -12.78 -10.71 10.03
N SER A 64 -12.54 -9.40 10.15
CA SER A 64 -12.65 -8.64 11.40
C SER A 64 -13.96 -7.84 11.52
N ASN A 65 -14.66 -7.64 10.40
CA ASN A 65 -15.78 -6.71 10.25
C ASN A 65 -15.43 -5.23 10.51
N GLU A 66 -14.13 -4.90 10.59
CA GLU A 66 -13.62 -3.53 10.79
C GLU A 66 -12.21 -3.35 10.20
N LEU A 67 -11.87 -2.14 9.76
CA LEU A 67 -10.51 -1.84 9.33
C LEU A 67 -9.59 -1.61 10.53
N LEU A 68 -8.31 -1.98 10.39
CA LEU A 68 -7.28 -1.52 11.31
C LEU A 68 -7.18 0.00 11.29
N PRO A 69 -6.85 0.66 12.41
CA PRO A 69 -6.43 2.05 12.37
C PRO A 69 -5.29 2.25 11.37
N ALA A 70 -5.36 3.31 10.56
CA ALA A 70 -4.41 3.56 9.47
C ALA A 70 -2.93 3.54 9.91
N HIS A 71 -2.64 4.06 11.12
CA HIS A 71 -1.28 4.04 11.67
C HIS A 71 -0.82 2.61 11.97
N SER A 72 -1.69 1.77 12.57
CA SER A 72 -1.38 0.37 12.85
C SER A 72 -1.17 -0.44 11.58
N PHE A 73 -1.97 -0.16 10.54
CA PHE A 73 -1.77 -0.75 9.22
C PHE A 73 -0.40 -0.33 8.63
N GLY A 74 -0.07 0.96 8.69
CA GLY A 74 1.23 1.49 8.26
C GLY A 74 2.42 0.82 8.97
N ASP A 75 2.36 0.70 10.29
CA ASP A 75 3.40 0.02 11.07
C ASP A 75 3.55 -1.44 10.65
N MET A 76 2.44 -2.16 10.50
CA MET A 76 2.44 -3.57 10.11
C MET A 76 3.10 -3.79 8.74
N VAL A 77 2.72 -3.00 7.73
CA VAL A 77 3.27 -3.19 6.36
C VAL A 77 4.75 -2.78 6.29
N TYR A 78 5.15 -1.76 7.06
CA TYR A 78 6.55 -1.36 7.15
C TYR A 78 7.41 -2.47 7.77
N GLN A 79 6.98 -3.02 8.92
CA GLN A 79 7.69 -4.12 9.58
C GLN A 79 7.77 -5.36 8.68
N ALA A 80 6.67 -5.72 8.02
CA ALA A 80 6.66 -6.85 7.08
C ALA A 80 7.63 -6.65 5.90
N CYS A 81 7.75 -5.42 5.38
CA CYS A 81 8.72 -5.11 4.33
C CYS A 81 10.16 -5.26 4.83
N MET A 82 10.47 -4.72 6.01
CA MET A 82 11.81 -4.79 6.59
C MET A 82 12.23 -6.25 6.83
N THR A 83 11.35 -7.09 7.42
CA THR A 83 11.66 -8.50 7.68
C THR A 83 11.88 -9.32 6.40
N LYS A 84 11.12 -9.06 5.32
CA LYS A 84 11.32 -9.74 4.02
C LYS A 84 12.66 -9.41 3.36
N LYS A 85 13.30 -8.30 3.72
CA LYS A 85 14.61 -7.91 3.18
C LYS A 85 15.79 -8.46 3.98
N GLU A 86 15.54 -8.90 5.21
CA GLU A 86 16.53 -9.57 6.06
C GLU A 86 16.61 -11.10 5.82
N SER A 87 15.67 -11.65 5.05
CA SER A 87 15.58 -13.07 4.66
C SER A 87 16.16 -13.32 3.27
#